data_AF-A0A965AMD4-F1
#
_entry.id   AF-A0A965AMD4-F1
#
_cell.length_a   1.000
_cell.length_b   1.000
_cell.length_c   1.000
_cell.angle_alpha   90.00
_cell.angle_beta   90.00
_cell.angle_gamma   90.00
#
_symmetry.space_group_name_H-M   'P 1'
#
loop_
_entity.id
_entity.type
_entity.pdbx_description
1 polymer ?
#
loop_
_entity_poly.entity_id
_entity_poly.type
_entity_poly.pdbx_seq_one_letter_code
_entity_poly.pdbx_strand_id
1 'polypeptide(L)'
;MILAFMVATKPLPAGPLAEAVARARAAAGVAEPAAAGARPDPARPEPERPDATIPPKTAADRKAAPAGAAPAVVSLTVPLPLSGNRDTQLRASILRQLEQLASQPDRRGLLVLQFTATNPEMAAESDFARSLALARFLTDPQLARVKTVAFLPKGASGHAVLVALACEEIVMAPDAVLGPANRAEPRVDEAMRVAYREIAARRRTVPPPLAVALVDPASQVVRVSTEGGEQIVPGEKLPELRQREQILRVEELGPSPLALTGRQGRELGVVRLLASSPRELAQALNIDLAGLTIDPSLERGWQAAVVS
;
A
#
# COMPACT_ATOMS: atom_id res chain seq x y z
N MET A 1 -52.24 42.86 35.43
CA MET A 1 -53.35 41.92 35.16
C MET A 1 -52.91 41.03 34.00
N ILE A 2 -52.23 39.92 34.32
CA ILE A 2 -51.63 38.99 33.35
C ILE A 2 -52.57 37.78 33.27
N LEU A 3 -53.11 37.51 32.08
CA LEU A 3 -53.97 36.37 31.83
C LEU A 3 -53.11 35.23 31.25
N ALA A 4 -53.09 34.11 31.96
CA ALA A 4 -52.44 32.87 31.57
C ALA A 4 -53.24 32.17 30.45
N PHE A 5 -52.55 31.69 29.42
CA PHE A 5 -53.10 30.73 28.47
C PHE A 5 -52.26 29.45 28.49
N MET A 6 -52.94 28.37 28.88
CA MET A 6 -52.46 27.03 29.08
C MET A 6 -52.71 26.25 27.79
N VAL A 7 -51.64 25.82 27.10
CA VAL A 7 -51.76 24.95 25.91
C VAL A 7 -51.36 23.53 26.30
N ALA A 8 -52.34 22.64 26.21
CA ALA A 8 -52.22 21.21 26.45
C ALA A 8 -51.42 20.53 25.32
N THR A 9 -50.35 19.83 25.67
CA THR A 9 -49.57 18.99 24.75
C THR A 9 -50.22 17.61 24.63
N LYS A 10 -50.78 17.33 23.45
CA LYS A 10 -51.27 16.01 23.05
C LYS A 10 -50.07 15.21 22.47
N PRO A 11 -49.80 13.95 22.88
CA PRO A 11 -48.71 13.18 22.28
C PRO A 11 -49.08 12.70 20.87
N LEU A 12 -48.20 12.96 19.89
CA LEU A 12 -48.26 12.40 18.54
C LEU A 12 -47.87 10.91 18.54
N PRO A 13 -48.49 10.05 17.72
CA PRO A 13 -48.22 8.62 17.69
C PRO A 13 -46.86 8.30 17.03
N ALA A 14 -46.19 7.28 17.57
CA ALA A 14 -44.92 6.76 17.07
C ALA A 14 -45.07 6.22 15.64
N GLY A 15 -44.19 6.65 14.74
CA GLY A 15 -44.18 6.20 13.34
C GLY A 15 -43.59 4.79 13.15
N PRO A 16 -43.76 4.21 11.94
CA PRO A 16 -43.45 2.81 11.62
C PRO A 16 -41.97 2.41 11.74
N LEU A 17 -41.05 3.38 11.92
CA LEU A 17 -39.65 3.09 12.23
C LEU A 17 -39.44 2.59 13.67
N ALA A 18 -40.28 2.98 14.64
CA ALA A 18 -40.13 2.55 16.03
C ALA A 18 -40.50 1.06 16.23
N GLU A 19 -41.50 0.57 15.49
CA GLU A 19 -41.87 -0.85 15.47
C GLU A 19 -40.80 -1.73 14.81
N ALA A 20 -40.13 -1.22 13.77
CA ALA A 20 -39.04 -1.93 13.10
C ALA A 20 -37.81 -2.11 14.01
N VAL A 21 -37.49 -1.10 14.81
CA VAL A 21 -36.37 -1.14 15.79
C VAL A 21 -36.69 -2.08 16.97
N ALA A 22 -37.95 -2.13 17.42
CA ALA A 22 -38.37 -3.06 18.46
C ALA A 22 -38.33 -4.53 18.01
N ARG A 23 -38.71 -4.83 16.75
CA ARG A 23 -38.60 -6.19 16.19
C ARG A 23 -37.15 -6.62 15.98
N ALA A 24 -36.25 -5.71 15.60
CA ALA A 24 -34.83 -6.00 15.47
C ALA A 24 -34.15 -6.31 16.82
N ARG A 25 -34.57 -5.65 17.91
CA ARG A 25 -34.05 -5.94 19.27
C ARG A 25 -34.53 -7.29 19.82
N ALA A 26 -35.75 -7.72 19.51
CA ALA A 26 -36.28 -9.03 19.95
C ALA A 26 -35.59 -10.22 19.26
N ALA A 27 -35.11 -10.05 18.02
CA ALA A 27 -34.36 -11.08 17.29
C ALA A 27 -32.89 -11.23 17.73
N ALA A 28 -32.35 -10.24 18.45
CA ALA A 28 -30.93 -10.18 18.82
C ALA A 28 -30.59 -10.75 20.21
N GLY A 29 -31.58 -11.21 20.99
CA GLY A 29 -31.33 -11.93 22.25
C GLY A 29 -30.52 -11.16 23.30
N VAL A 30 -30.53 -9.83 23.28
CA VAL A 30 -29.78 -9.01 24.25
C VAL A 30 -30.66 -8.76 25.47
N ALA A 31 -30.41 -9.52 26.54
CA ALA A 31 -31.00 -9.28 27.85
C ALA A 31 -30.29 -8.12 28.58
N GLU A 32 -31.10 -7.25 29.19
CA GLU A 32 -30.71 -6.11 30.00
C GLU A 32 -30.25 -6.56 31.40
N PRO A 33 -29.18 -6.01 31.99
CA PRO A 33 -28.75 -6.42 33.32
C PRO A 33 -29.65 -5.77 34.39
N ALA A 34 -30.26 -6.64 35.19
CA ALA A 34 -31.09 -6.28 36.33
C ALA A 34 -30.30 -5.65 37.48
N ALA A 35 -30.90 -4.64 38.10
CA ALA A 35 -30.44 -4.00 39.34
C ALA A 35 -30.63 -4.92 40.55
N ALA A 36 -29.64 -4.99 41.44
CA ALA A 36 -29.83 -5.49 42.81
C ALA A 36 -28.78 -4.94 43.79
N GLY A 37 -29.28 -4.35 44.88
CA GLY A 37 -28.80 -4.66 46.24
C GLY A 37 -27.61 -3.86 46.80
N ALA A 38 -27.88 -3.10 47.86
CA ALA A 38 -26.92 -2.29 48.59
C ALA A 38 -26.30 -3.02 49.82
N ARG A 39 -24.97 -2.85 49.98
CA ARG A 39 -24.12 -2.75 51.21
C ARG A 39 -23.91 -3.99 52.12
N PRO A 40 -22.85 -4.03 52.98
CA PRO A 40 -21.80 -3.03 53.26
C PRO A 40 -20.32 -3.53 53.21
N ASP A 41 -19.42 -2.55 53.24
CA ASP A 41 -17.95 -2.59 53.43
C ASP A 41 -17.53 -3.28 54.75
N PRO A 42 -16.31 -3.85 54.85
CA PRO A 42 -15.30 -3.11 55.63
C PRO A 42 -13.83 -3.27 55.18
N ALA A 43 -13.04 -2.32 55.71
CA ALA A 43 -11.60 -2.36 56.02
C ALA A 43 -10.63 -1.85 54.95
N ARG A 44 -10.36 -0.54 55.09
CA ARG A 44 -9.21 0.20 54.55
C ARG A 44 -8.02 0.07 55.52
N PRO A 45 -6.78 -0.04 55.03
CA PRO A 45 -5.64 0.52 55.74
C PRO A 45 -4.98 1.68 54.96
N GLU A 46 -4.41 2.58 55.75
CA GLU A 46 -3.80 3.87 55.42
C GLU A 46 -2.45 3.78 54.67
N PRO A 47 -1.90 4.91 54.18
CA PRO A 47 -0.78 4.93 53.24
C PRO A 47 0.58 5.07 53.94
N GLU A 48 1.55 4.24 53.55
CA GLU A 48 2.96 4.45 53.89
C GLU A 48 3.81 4.72 52.63
N ARG A 49 4.60 5.78 52.70
CA ARG A 49 5.82 6.07 51.93
C ARG A 49 6.76 6.81 52.90
N PRO A 50 8.07 6.93 52.64
CA PRO A 50 8.99 6.10 51.84
C PRO A 50 10.33 5.83 52.56
N ASP A 51 11.04 4.73 52.26
CA ASP A 51 12.50 4.76 52.11
C ASP A 51 13.04 3.41 51.62
N ALA A 52 13.60 3.38 50.43
CA ALA A 52 14.54 2.35 50.01
C ALA A 52 15.36 2.88 48.83
N THR A 53 16.58 3.25 49.17
CA THR A 53 17.68 3.66 48.32
C THR A 53 17.90 2.67 47.17
N ILE A 54 17.75 3.13 45.93
CA ILE A 54 18.10 2.36 44.72
C ILE A 54 19.55 2.70 44.36
N PRO A 55 20.51 1.77 44.42
CA PRO A 55 21.83 1.99 43.83
C PRO A 55 21.73 1.94 42.29
N PRO A 56 22.51 2.75 41.55
CA PRO A 56 22.40 2.84 40.09
C PRO A 56 22.90 1.54 39.45
N LYS A 57 22.01 0.81 38.76
CA LYS A 57 22.40 -0.33 37.93
C LYS A 57 23.10 0.18 36.67
N THR A 58 24.38 -0.12 36.61
CA THR A 58 25.33 0.12 35.53
C THR A 58 24.76 -0.32 34.18
N ALA A 59 25.02 0.49 33.16
CA ALA A 59 24.80 0.18 31.75
C ALA A 59 25.78 -0.93 31.31
N ALA A 60 25.41 -2.18 31.55
CA ALA A 60 25.95 -3.36 30.87
C ALA A 60 24.88 -4.44 30.95
N ASP A 61 24.70 -5.19 29.86
CA ASP A 61 23.66 -6.21 29.65
C ASP A 61 22.30 -5.70 29.18
N ARG A 62 22.30 -4.95 28.08
CA ARG A 62 21.28 -5.22 27.04
C ARG A 62 21.67 -6.53 26.36
N LYS A 63 21.24 -7.64 26.95
CA LYS A 63 21.20 -8.95 26.30
C LYS A 63 20.47 -8.76 24.96
N ALA A 64 21.23 -8.80 23.87
CA ALA A 64 20.69 -8.78 22.52
C ALA A 64 19.59 -9.84 22.44
N ALA A 65 18.38 -9.42 22.08
CA ALA A 65 17.34 -10.36 21.66
C ALA A 65 17.95 -11.27 20.57
N PRO A 66 17.65 -12.58 20.57
CA PRO A 66 18.20 -13.47 19.55
C PRO A 66 17.82 -12.90 18.19
N ALA A 67 18.83 -12.64 17.36
CA ALA A 67 18.64 -12.20 15.98
C ALA A 67 17.83 -13.28 15.27
N GLY A 68 16.51 -13.07 15.15
CA GLY A 68 15.66 -13.96 14.38
C GLY A 68 16.20 -14.01 12.96
N ALA A 69 16.59 -15.21 12.51
CA ALA A 69 17.24 -15.45 11.23
C ALA A 69 16.58 -14.64 10.11
N ALA A 70 17.36 -13.81 9.40
CA ALA A 70 16.87 -12.91 8.36
C ALA A 70 15.98 -13.66 7.33
N PRO A 71 14.95 -13.00 6.77
CA PRO A 71 14.11 -13.64 5.78
C PRO A 71 14.95 -14.01 4.56
N ALA A 72 14.60 -15.11 3.87
CA ALA A 72 15.23 -15.43 2.59
C ALA A 72 14.99 -14.27 1.60
N VAL A 73 16.05 -13.77 0.98
CA VAL A 73 15.99 -12.68 0.00
C VAL A 73 16.46 -13.21 -1.34
N VAL A 74 15.70 -12.90 -2.39
CA VAL A 74 16.10 -13.10 -3.77
C VAL A 74 15.88 -11.81 -4.52
N SER A 75 16.88 -11.40 -5.28
CA SER A 75 16.82 -10.22 -6.13
C SER A 75 16.87 -10.61 -7.60
N LEU A 76 15.94 -10.09 -8.39
CA LEU A 76 15.88 -10.28 -9.84
C LEU A 76 15.84 -8.94 -10.56
N THR A 77 16.56 -8.85 -11.67
CA THR A 77 16.48 -7.68 -12.55
C THR A 77 15.13 -7.67 -13.29
N VAL A 78 14.57 -6.49 -13.51
CA VAL A 78 13.47 -6.22 -14.44
C VAL A 78 14.07 -5.33 -15.55
N PRO A 79 14.38 -5.89 -16.73
CA PRO A 79 15.04 -5.16 -17.79
C PRO A 79 14.04 -4.24 -18.46
N LEU A 80 14.35 -2.95 -18.53
CA LEU A 80 13.55 -1.96 -19.22
C LEU A 80 14.16 -1.67 -20.60
N PRO A 81 13.35 -1.66 -21.67
CA PRO A 81 11.90 -1.88 -21.68
C PRO A 81 11.49 -3.37 -21.53
N LEU A 82 10.30 -3.64 -21.02
CA LEU A 82 9.69 -4.97 -21.07
C LEU A 82 9.10 -5.23 -22.46
N SER A 83 9.88 -5.87 -23.32
CA SER A 83 9.49 -6.24 -24.69
C SER A 83 9.81 -7.71 -24.99
N GLY A 84 9.30 -8.22 -26.13
CA GLY A 84 9.55 -9.60 -26.55
C GLY A 84 9.02 -10.64 -25.56
N ASN A 85 9.89 -11.52 -25.06
CA ASN A 85 9.57 -12.59 -24.11
C ASN A 85 10.11 -12.34 -22.68
N ARG A 86 10.53 -11.11 -22.39
CA ARG A 86 11.16 -10.73 -21.11
C ARG A 86 10.26 -11.00 -19.90
N ASP A 87 8.94 -10.79 -20.04
CA ASP A 87 7.93 -11.12 -19.04
C ASP A 87 7.91 -12.62 -18.70
N THR A 88 7.96 -13.47 -19.72
CA THR A 88 7.93 -14.93 -19.58
C THR A 88 9.20 -15.45 -18.93
N GLN A 89 10.37 -14.92 -19.33
CA GLN A 89 11.65 -15.28 -18.72
C GLN A 89 11.69 -14.87 -17.24
N LEU A 90 11.23 -13.66 -16.91
CA LEU A 90 11.19 -13.19 -15.53
C LEU A 90 10.22 -14.02 -14.69
N ARG A 91 9.03 -14.35 -15.22
CA ARG A 91 8.08 -15.27 -14.56
C ARG A 91 8.72 -16.62 -14.24
N ALA A 92 9.40 -17.23 -15.20
CA ALA A 92 10.08 -18.51 -15.00
C ALA A 92 11.18 -18.40 -13.93
N SER A 93 11.95 -17.31 -13.92
CA SER A 93 12.97 -17.04 -12.90
C SER A 93 12.36 -16.87 -11.52
N ILE A 94 11.25 -16.13 -11.40
CA ILE A 94 10.52 -15.99 -10.13
C ILE A 94 10.06 -17.37 -9.65
N LEU A 95 9.39 -18.16 -10.50
CA LEU A 95 8.86 -19.48 -10.13
C LEU A 95 9.94 -20.42 -9.59
N ARG A 96 11.12 -20.47 -10.21
CA ARG A 96 12.26 -21.28 -9.73
C ARG A 96 12.73 -20.87 -8.33
N GLN A 97 12.61 -19.60 -7.99
CA GLN A 97 13.07 -19.02 -6.72
C GLN A 97 11.99 -19.05 -5.63
N LEU A 98 10.72 -19.32 -5.98
CA LEU A 98 9.64 -19.31 -5.00
C LEU A 98 9.78 -20.37 -3.92
N GLU A 99 10.34 -21.53 -4.24
CA GLU A 99 10.57 -22.60 -3.24
C GLU A 99 11.61 -22.15 -2.20
N GLN A 100 12.71 -21.55 -2.66
CA GLN A 100 13.72 -20.98 -1.78
C GLN A 100 13.15 -19.85 -0.90
N LEU A 101 12.37 -18.93 -1.50
CA LEU A 101 11.75 -17.82 -0.79
C LEU A 101 10.67 -18.26 0.20
N ALA A 102 9.98 -19.36 -0.07
CA ALA A 102 8.93 -19.92 0.79
C ALA A 102 9.46 -21.03 1.73
N SER A 103 10.77 -21.17 1.85
CA SER A 103 11.40 -22.22 2.67
C SER A 103 11.19 -22.04 4.18
N GLN A 104 10.92 -20.81 4.64
CA GLN A 104 10.68 -20.50 6.04
C GLN A 104 9.16 -20.39 6.31
N PRO A 105 8.56 -21.27 7.12
CA PRO A 105 7.11 -21.25 7.35
C PRO A 105 6.64 -20.01 8.13
N ASP A 106 7.46 -19.52 9.06
CA ASP A 106 7.08 -18.41 9.94
C ASP A 106 7.41 -17.02 9.37
N ARG A 107 8.05 -16.96 8.19
CA ARG A 107 8.50 -15.69 7.59
C ARG A 107 8.37 -15.74 6.07
N ARG A 108 7.66 -14.77 5.50
CA ARG A 108 7.62 -14.56 4.04
C ARG A 108 9.00 -14.11 3.55
N GLY A 109 9.59 -14.86 2.62
CA GLY A 109 10.79 -14.40 1.90
C GLY A 109 10.53 -13.13 1.09
N LEU A 110 11.58 -12.36 0.82
CA LEU A 110 11.51 -11.11 0.06
C LEU A 110 11.97 -11.35 -1.38
N LEU A 111 11.08 -11.09 -2.33
CA LEU A 111 11.39 -11.00 -3.75
C LEU A 111 11.59 -9.53 -4.13
N VAL A 112 12.82 -9.14 -4.38
CA VAL A 112 13.18 -7.78 -4.82
C VAL A 112 13.27 -7.77 -6.35
N LEU A 113 12.46 -6.92 -6.98
CA LEU A 113 12.46 -6.67 -8.42
C LEU A 113 13.20 -5.35 -8.68
N GLN A 114 14.42 -5.44 -9.20
CA GLN A 114 15.25 -4.26 -9.50
C GLN A 114 15.00 -3.77 -10.92
N PHE A 115 14.38 -2.59 -11.06
CA PHE A 115 14.07 -2.00 -12.35
C PHE A 115 15.34 -1.37 -12.94
N THR A 116 15.84 -1.95 -14.04
CA THR A 116 17.10 -1.55 -14.66
C THR A 116 16.89 -1.24 -16.12
N ALA A 117 17.11 0.02 -16.51
CA ALA A 117 17.17 0.43 -17.90
C ALA A 117 18.59 0.28 -18.44
N THR A 118 18.79 -0.61 -19.41
CA THR A 118 20.07 -0.75 -20.13
C THR A 118 20.30 0.44 -21.06
N ASN A 119 19.23 0.90 -21.73
CA ASN A 119 19.20 2.15 -22.48
C ASN A 119 18.16 3.09 -21.84
N PRO A 120 18.57 4.21 -21.22
CA PRO A 120 17.66 5.19 -20.64
C PRO A 120 16.61 5.75 -21.60
N GLU A 121 16.93 5.89 -22.89
CA GLU A 121 16.01 6.43 -23.91
C GLU A 121 14.83 5.49 -24.15
N MET A 122 15.10 4.19 -24.15
CA MET A 122 14.12 3.12 -24.39
C MET A 122 13.39 2.69 -23.11
N ALA A 123 13.76 3.22 -21.94
CA ALA A 123 13.25 2.75 -20.65
C ALA A 123 11.72 2.85 -20.54
N ALA A 124 11.12 3.81 -21.24
CA ALA A 124 9.68 4.05 -21.27
C ALA A 124 8.92 3.17 -22.28
N GLU A 125 9.61 2.40 -23.11
CA GLU A 125 9.02 1.63 -24.23
C GLU A 125 8.59 0.21 -23.83
N SER A 126 8.25 0.01 -22.55
CA SER A 126 7.71 -1.27 -22.10
C SER A 126 6.33 -1.50 -22.70
N ASP A 127 6.11 -2.67 -23.29
CA ASP A 127 4.85 -3.05 -23.91
C ASP A 127 3.74 -3.24 -22.86
N PHE A 128 2.52 -2.79 -23.17
CA PHE A 128 1.38 -2.90 -22.27
C PHE A 128 1.02 -4.35 -21.97
N ALA A 129 0.91 -5.21 -22.99
CA ALA A 129 0.49 -6.59 -22.80
C ALA A 129 1.51 -7.39 -21.97
N ARG A 130 2.81 -7.19 -22.20
CA ARG A 130 3.89 -7.82 -21.42
C ARG A 130 3.91 -7.33 -19.98
N SER A 131 3.77 -6.03 -19.78
CA SER A 131 3.72 -5.44 -18.43
C SER A 131 2.49 -5.91 -17.66
N LEU A 132 1.33 -5.98 -18.31
CA LEU A 132 0.09 -6.49 -17.72
C LEU A 132 0.17 -7.98 -17.40
N ALA A 133 0.75 -8.80 -18.29
CA ALA A 133 0.93 -10.24 -18.05
C ALA A 133 1.79 -10.49 -16.81
N LEU A 134 2.90 -9.76 -16.67
CA LEU A 134 3.75 -9.83 -15.50
C LEU A 134 3.06 -9.30 -14.24
N ALA A 135 2.36 -8.17 -14.31
CA ALA A 135 1.61 -7.61 -13.19
C ALA A 135 0.51 -8.57 -12.68
N ARG A 136 -0.23 -9.21 -13.59
CA ARG A 136 -1.22 -10.25 -13.24
C ARG A 136 -0.56 -11.43 -12.53
N PHE A 137 0.59 -11.90 -13.02
CA PHE A 137 1.35 -12.95 -12.34
C PHE A 137 1.81 -12.50 -10.95
N LEU A 138 2.34 -11.29 -10.82
CA LEU A 138 2.81 -10.76 -9.54
C LEU A 138 1.66 -10.58 -8.53
N THR A 139 0.41 -10.53 -8.96
CA THR A 139 -0.78 -10.43 -8.09
C THR A 139 -1.51 -11.76 -7.89
N ASP A 140 -0.99 -12.86 -8.44
CA ASP A 140 -1.54 -14.21 -8.31
C ASP A 140 -1.41 -14.73 -6.86
N PRO A 141 -2.43 -15.45 -6.32
CA PRO A 141 -2.37 -16.08 -5.00
C PRO A 141 -1.11 -16.91 -4.74
N GLN A 142 -0.50 -17.53 -5.76
CA GLN A 142 0.75 -18.27 -5.58
C GLN A 142 1.90 -17.39 -5.05
N LEU A 143 1.88 -16.08 -5.30
CA LEU A 143 2.86 -15.13 -4.80
C LEU A 143 2.52 -14.57 -3.42
N ALA A 144 1.36 -14.90 -2.83
CA ALA A 144 0.99 -14.41 -1.50
C ALA A 144 1.95 -14.89 -0.39
N ARG A 145 2.69 -15.97 -0.62
CA ARG A 145 3.69 -16.50 0.33
C ARG A 145 5.02 -15.75 0.35
N VAL A 146 5.28 -14.86 -0.60
CA VAL A 146 6.52 -14.05 -0.66
C VAL A 146 6.17 -12.57 -0.71
N LYS A 147 6.95 -11.73 -0.04
CA LYS A 147 6.76 -10.28 -0.08
C LYS A 147 7.44 -9.71 -1.32
N THR A 148 6.69 -9.02 -2.17
CA THR A 148 7.23 -8.43 -3.40
C THR A 148 7.59 -6.96 -3.21
N VAL A 149 8.83 -6.61 -3.56
CA VAL A 149 9.34 -5.23 -3.46
C VAL A 149 9.81 -4.77 -4.84
N ALA A 150 9.24 -3.69 -5.37
CA ALA A 150 9.76 -3.01 -6.54
C ALA A 150 10.83 -2.01 -6.09
N PHE A 151 12.06 -2.17 -6.58
CA PHE A 151 13.16 -1.24 -6.35
C PHE A 151 13.45 -0.43 -7.62
N LEU A 152 13.26 0.88 -7.55
CA LEU A 152 13.33 1.80 -8.70
C LEU A 152 14.31 2.95 -8.43
N PRO A 153 15.64 2.70 -8.42
CA PRO A 153 16.62 3.74 -8.13
C PRO A 153 16.62 4.87 -9.16
N LYS A 154 16.19 4.59 -10.40
CA LYS A 154 16.03 5.57 -11.49
C LYS A 154 14.57 5.88 -11.82
N GLY A 155 13.62 5.35 -11.06
CA GLY A 155 12.19 5.46 -11.34
C GLY A 155 11.70 4.45 -12.39
N ALA A 156 10.45 4.62 -12.82
CA ALA A 156 9.86 3.89 -13.94
C ALA A 156 8.83 4.74 -14.67
N SER A 157 8.78 4.60 -15.98
CA SER A 157 7.84 5.25 -16.88
C SER A 157 7.33 4.25 -17.92
N GLY A 158 6.30 4.63 -18.67
CA GLY A 158 5.64 3.68 -19.58
C GLY A 158 4.97 2.53 -18.81
N HIS A 159 4.64 1.44 -19.50
CA HIS A 159 3.89 0.35 -18.86
C HIS A 159 4.67 -0.43 -17.79
N ALA A 160 5.98 -0.22 -17.65
CA ALA A 160 6.75 -0.74 -16.51
C ALA A 160 6.19 -0.26 -15.16
N VAL A 161 5.55 0.92 -15.12
CA VAL A 161 4.84 1.41 -13.93
C VAL A 161 3.85 0.38 -13.41
N LEU A 162 3.09 -0.27 -14.29
CA LEU A 162 2.08 -1.27 -13.92
C LEU A 162 2.68 -2.45 -13.14
N VAL A 163 3.91 -2.85 -13.47
CA VAL A 163 4.63 -3.92 -12.77
C VAL A 163 5.03 -3.48 -11.36
N ALA A 164 5.44 -2.22 -11.18
CA ALA A 164 5.73 -1.66 -9.86
C ALA A 164 4.46 -1.61 -8.99
N LEU A 165 3.32 -1.21 -9.58
CA LEU A 165 2.01 -1.20 -8.88
C LEU A 165 1.53 -2.59 -8.46
N ALA A 166 2.01 -3.64 -9.12
CA ALA A 166 1.68 -5.04 -8.80
C ALA A 166 2.49 -5.60 -7.60
N CYS A 167 3.46 -4.83 -7.08
CA CYS A 167 4.24 -5.21 -5.91
C CYS A 167 3.58 -4.74 -4.60
N GLU A 168 3.92 -5.39 -3.49
CA GLU A 168 3.44 -5.01 -2.14
C GLU A 168 4.11 -3.76 -1.59
N GLU A 169 5.37 -3.54 -1.96
CA GLU A 169 6.11 -2.33 -1.58
C GLU A 169 6.83 -1.75 -2.78
N ILE A 170 6.83 -0.41 -2.86
CA ILE A 170 7.61 0.36 -3.82
C ILE A 170 8.69 1.10 -3.04
N VAL A 171 9.94 0.94 -3.47
CA VAL A 171 11.12 1.65 -2.94
C VAL A 171 11.83 2.32 -4.09
N MET A 172 12.11 3.61 -3.97
CA MET A 172 12.73 4.40 -5.05
C MET A 172 13.60 5.52 -4.49
N ALA A 173 14.48 6.08 -5.33
CA ALA A 173 15.28 7.24 -4.92
C ALA A 173 14.38 8.46 -4.66
N PRO A 174 14.78 9.40 -3.78
CA PRO A 174 13.97 10.59 -3.46
C PRO A 174 13.54 11.40 -4.69
N ASP A 175 14.43 11.52 -5.68
CA ASP A 175 14.23 12.29 -6.91
C ASP A 175 13.88 11.44 -8.13
N ALA A 176 13.86 10.10 -7.99
CA ALA A 176 13.37 9.23 -9.04
C ALA A 176 11.89 9.50 -9.31
N VAL A 177 11.43 9.24 -10.54
CA VAL A 177 10.05 9.52 -10.96
C VAL A 177 9.32 8.22 -11.30
N LEU A 178 8.11 8.05 -10.75
CA LEU A 178 7.15 7.01 -11.11
C LEU A 178 6.06 7.64 -12.00
N GLY A 179 5.98 7.22 -13.25
CA GLY A 179 5.09 7.79 -14.25
C GLY A 179 5.75 8.87 -15.12
N PRO A 180 5.05 9.38 -16.15
CA PRO A 180 3.76 8.90 -16.63
C PRO A 180 3.87 7.54 -17.31
N ALA A 181 2.79 6.77 -17.25
CA ALA A 181 2.76 5.37 -17.67
C ALA A 181 2.33 5.15 -19.13
N ASN A 182 1.89 6.22 -19.80
CA ASN A 182 1.46 6.22 -21.21
C ASN A 182 2.51 6.84 -22.16
N ARG A 183 3.78 6.94 -21.73
CA ARG A 183 4.84 7.62 -22.50
C ARG A 183 5.00 7.11 -23.94
N ALA A 184 4.94 5.79 -24.13
CA ALA A 184 5.05 5.18 -25.45
C ALA A 184 3.69 5.01 -26.16
N GLU A 185 2.58 5.19 -25.43
CA GLU A 185 1.23 4.98 -25.95
C GLU A 185 0.29 6.10 -25.46
N PRO A 186 0.25 7.25 -26.15
CA PRO A 186 -0.49 8.42 -25.67
C PRO A 186 -2.01 8.23 -25.57
N ARG A 187 -2.56 7.28 -26.33
CA ARG A 187 -3.99 6.98 -26.35
C ARG A 187 -4.29 5.89 -25.34
N VAL A 188 -5.10 6.21 -24.33
CA VAL A 188 -5.48 5.29 -23.26
C VAL A 188 -6.96 4.95 -23.41
N ASP A 189 -7.27 3.68 -23.64
CA ASP A 189 -8.65 3.19 -23.77
C ASP A 189 -9.25 2.73 -22.42
N GLU A 190 -10.52 2.31 -22.40
CA GLU A 190 -11.13 1.79 -21.15
C GLU A 190 -10.48 0.49 -20.68
N ALA A 191 -10.06 -0.39 -21.59
CA ALA A 191 -9.45 -1.68 -21.22
C ALA A 191 -8.15 -1.46 -20.44
N MET A 192 -7.32 -0.50 -20.87
CA MET A 192 -6.11 -0.09 -20.18
C MET A 192 -6.42 0.52 -18.81
N ARG A 193 -7.42 1.40 -18.71
CA ARG A 193 -7.84 2.00 -17.42
C ARG A 193 -8.33 0.95 -16.43
N VAL A 194 -9.16 0.01 -16.88
CA VAL A 194 -9.62 -1.13 -16.08
C VAL A 194 -8.43 -1.96 -15.60
N ALA A 195 -7.48 -2.26 -16.47
CA ALA A 195 -6.30 -3.06 -16.10
C ALA A 195 -5.48 -2.41 -14.97
N TYR A 196 -5.18 -1.11 -15.07
CA TYR A 196 -4.49 -0.37 -13.99
C TYR A 196 -5.29 -0.35 -12.69
N ARG A 197 -6.59 -0.11 -12.77
CA ARG A 197 -7.51 -0.09 -11.62
C ARG A 197 -7.55 -1.44 -10.91
N GLU A 198 -7.64 -2.54 -11.67
CA GLU A 198 -7.70 -3.90 -11.14
C GLU A 198 -6.40 -4.33 -10.44
N ILE A 199 -5.24 -4.07 -11.07
CA ILE A 199 -3.94 -4.42 -10.49
C ILE A 199 -3.73 -3.66 -9.17
N ALA A 200 -4.01 -2.36 -9.16
CA ALA A 200 -3.93 -1.53 -7.96
C ALA A 200 -4.86 -2.03 -6.84
N ALA A 201 -6.11 -2.41 -7.18
CA ALA A 201 -7.08 -2.91 -6.21
C ALA A 201 -6.65 -4.24 -5.55
N ARG A 202 -5.92 -5.11 -6.28
CA ARG A 202 -5.45 -6.40 -5.74
C ARG A 202 -4.40 -6.23 -4.64
N ARG A 203 -3.43 -5.34 -4.84
CA ARG A 203 -2.31 -5.15 -3.90
C ARG A 203 -2.59 -4.10 -2.84
N ARG A 204 -3.42 -3.10 -3.15
CA ARG A 204 -3.76 -1.97 -2.26
C ARG A 204 -2.55 -1.11 -1.85
N THR A 205 -1.42 -1.28 -2.52
CA THR A 205 -0.22 -0.43 -2.36
C THR A 205 -0.47 0.98 -2.89
N VAL A 206 -1.23 1.09 -3.99
CA VAL A 206 -1.56 2.35 -4.66
C VAL A 206 -3.07 2.44 -4.79
N PRO A 207 -3.70 3.56 -4.38
CA PRO A 207 -5.14 3.74 -4.57
C PRO A 207 -5.52 3.62 -6.06
N PRO A 208 -6.60 2.90 -6.41
CA PRO A 208 -6.99 2.72 -7.82
C PRO A 208 -7.18 4.02 -8.62
N PRO A 209 -7.75 5.11 -8.07
CA PRO A 209 -7.80 6.39 -8.78
C PRO A 209 -6.42 6.92 -9.17
N LEU A 210 -5.45 6.82 -8.24
CA LEU A 210 -4.08 7.26 -8.48
C LEU A 210 -3.39 6.42 -9.55
N ALA A 211 -3.62 5.10 -9.56
CA ALA A 211 -3.10 4.20 -10.58
C ALA A 211 -3.63 4.52 -11.98
N VAL A 212 -4.91 4.89 -12.10
CA VAL A 212 -5.50 5.32 -13.38
C VAL A 212 -4.93 6.67 -13.80
N ALA A 213 -4.76 7.62 -12.88
CA ALA A 213 -4.17 8.92 -13.18
C ALA A 213 -2.70 8.86 -13.60
N LEU A 214 -1.95 7.81 -13.23
CA LEU A 214 -0.58 7.59 -13.75
C LEU A 214 -0.55 7.25 -15.24
N VAL A 215 -1.62 6.66 -15.80
CA VAL A 215 -1.68 6.25 -17.21
C VAL A 215 -2.56 7.18 -18.03
N ASP A 216 -3.74 7.57 -17.56
CA ASP A 216 -4.73 8.31 -18.33
C ASP A 216 -4.56 9.83 -18.21
N PRO A 217 -4.25 10.55 -19.29
CA PRO A 217 -4.16 12.02 -19.29
C PRO A 217 -5.49 12.70 -18.97
N ALA A 218 -6.63 12.04 -19.17
CA ALA A 218 -7.95 12.59 -18.86
C ALA A 218 -8.37 12.36 -17.39
N SER A 219 -7.64 11.54 -16.64
CA SER A 219 -8.00 11.20 -15.25
C SER A 219 -7.29 12.11 -14.25
N GLN A 220 -8.02 13.08 -13.72
CA GLN A 220 -7.55 13.93 -12.62
C GLN A 220 -7.90 13.31 -11.28
N VAL A 221 -7.01 13.46 -10.30
CA VAL A 221 -7.24 13.01 -8.93
C VAL A 221 -6.89 14.09 -7.93
N VAL A 222 -7.65 14.08 -6.85
CA VAL A 222 -7.50 14.99 -5.72
C VAL A 222 -7.25 14.19 -4.46
N ARG A 223 -6.37 14.70 -3.61
CA ARG A 223 -6.24 14.30 -2.22
C ARG A 223 -7.19 15.15 -1.40
N VAL A 224 -8.06 14.49 -0.65
CA VAL A 224 -9.01 15.15 0.24
C VAL A 224 -8.78 14.69 1.67
N SER A 225 -8.80 15.64 2.59
CA SER A 225 -8.75 15.39 4.03
C SER A 225 -10.17 15.53 4.57
N THR A 226 -10.69 14.48 5.19
CA THR A 226 -11.96 14.48 5.91
C THR A 226 -11.71 14.15 7.39
N GLU A 227 -12.75 14.19 8.22
CA GLU A 227 -12.63 13.75 9.62
C GLU A 227 -12.18 12.28 9.75
N GLY A 228 -12.48 11.46 8.74
CA GLY A 228 -12.08 10.05 8.67
C GLY A 228 -10.64 9.81 8.18
N GLY A 229 -9.91 10.87 7.79
CA GLY A 229 -8.54 10.80 7.30
C GLY A 229 -8.35 11.31 5.87
N GLU A 230 -7.19 11.03 5.29
CA GLU A 230 -6.88 11.36 3.90
C GLU A 230 -7.35 10.27 2.95
N GLN A 231 -7.98 10.67 1.84
CA GLN A 231 -8.35 9.78 0.76
C GLN A 231 -8.02 10.41 -0.59
N ILE A 232 -7.70 9.57 -1.58
CA ILE A 232 -7.45 9.99 -2.96
C ILE A 232 -8.65 9.58 -3.79
N VAL A 233 -9.31 10.54 -4.41
CA VAL A 233 -10.52 10.33 -5.20
C VAL A 233 -10.37 10.94 -6.60
N PRO A 234 -11.10 10.42 -7.61
CA PRO A 234 -11.21 11.08 -8.90
C PRO A 234 -11.81 12.48 -8.74
N GLY A 235 -11.29 13.46 -9.48
CA GLY A 235 -11.71 14.86 -9.39
C GLY A 235 -13.22 15.05 -9.66
N GLU A 236 -13.77 14.29 -10.60
CA GLU A 236 -15.19 14.31 -10.94
C GLU A 236 -16.10 13.80 -9.81
N LYS A 237 -15.57 13.03 -8.85
CA LYS A 237 -16.33 12.52 -7.69
C LYS A 237 -16.29 13.43 -6.47
N LEU A 238 -15.51 14.50 -6.52
CA LEU A 238 -15.41 15.46 -5.42
C LEU A 238 -16.77 16.08 -5.03
N PRO A 239 -17.67 16.47 -5.95
CA PRO A 239 -18.99 17.01 -5.59
C PRO A 239 -19.86 16.00 -4.85
N GLU A 240 -19.82 14.72 -5.25
CA GLU A 240 -20.57 13.65 -4.58
C GLU A 240 -20.04 13.42 -3.16
N LEU A 241 -18.72 13.47 -2.97
CA LEU A 241 -18.11 13.29 -1.66
C LEU A 241 -18.48 14.42 -0.68
N ARG A 242 -18.52 15.68 -1.17
CA ARG A 242 -18.95 16.84 -0.36
C ARG A 242 -20.37 16.73 0.19
N GLN A 243 -21.23 15.95 -0.46
CA GLN A 243 -22.60 15.71 0.03
C GLN A 243 -22.66 14.67 1.15
N ARG A 244 -21.64 13.81 1.25
CA ARG A 244 -21.62 12.67 2.18
C ARG A 244 -20.77 12.94 3.42
N GLU A 245 -19.69 13.69 3.25
CA GLU A 245 -18.69 13.93 4.29
C GLU A 245 -18.27 15.39 4.34
N GLN A 246 -17.88 15.87 5.53
CA GLN A 246 -17.25 17.16 5.69
C GLN A 246 -15.80 17.11 5.17
N ILE A 247 -15.52 17.89 4.13
CA ILE A 247 -14.17 18.02 3.57
C ILE A 247 -13.45 19.18 4.24
N LEU A 248 -12.31 18.89 4.87
CA LEU A 248 -11.44 19.85 5.56
C LEU A 248 -10.45 20.50 4.60
N ARG A 249 -9.90 19.73 3.65
CA ARG A 249 -8.92 20.20 2.66
C ARG A 249 -9.05 19.42 1.35
N VAL A 250 -8.77 20.09 0.24
CA VAL A 250 -8.65 19.49 -1.10
C VAL A 250 -7.32 19.93 -1.69
N GLU A 251 -6.60 19.00 -2.30
CA GLU A 251 -5.34 19.23 -2.99
C GLU A 251 -5.34 18.47 -4.32
N GLU A 252 -5.05 19.17 -5.42
CA GLU A 252 -4.83 18.55 -6.72
C GLU A 252 -3.43 17.93 -6.77
N LEU A 253 -3.32 16.67 -7.19
CA LEU A 253 -2.05 15.92 -7.11
C LEU A 253 -1.10 16.15 -8.30
N GLY A 254 -1.40 17.13 -9.15
CA GLY A 254 -0.58 17.52 -10.30
C GLY A 254 -1.26 17.28 -11.64
N PRO A 255 -0.57 17.61 -12.75
CA PRO A 255 -1.11 17.41 -14.09
C PRO A 255 -1.24 15.93 -14.43
N SER A 256 -2.28 15.58 -15.19
CA SER A 256 -2.47 14.24 -15.72
C SER A 256 -1.82 14.10 -17.11
N PRO A 257 -1.18 12.97 -17.43
CA PRO A 257 -0.98 11.81 -16.57
C PRO A 257 0.08 12.10 -15.49
N LEU A 258 -0.16 11.59 -14.29
CA LEU A 258 0.66 11.87 -13.13
C LEU A 258 2.08 11.34 -13.28
N ALA A 259 2.99 12.09 -12.68
CA ALA A 259 4.38 11.70 -12.45
C ALA A 259 4.72 12.06 -11.00
N LEU A 260 5.08 11.06 -10.21
CA LEU A 260 5.35 11.23 -8.79
C LEU A 260 6.85 11.04 -8.52
N THR A 261 7.48 12.04 -7.92
CA THR A 261 8.82 11.84 -7.35
C THR A 261 8.78 10.85 -6.20
N GLY A 262 9.92 10.25 -5.83
CA GLY A 262 10.01 9.39 -4.66
C GLY A 262 9.51 10.07 -3.39
N ARG A 263 9.86 11.35 -3.18
CA ARG A 263 9.36 12.15 -2.04
C ARG A 263 7.85 12.32 -2.07
N GLN A 264 7.26 12.74 -3.19
CA GLN A 264 5.80 12.86 -3.32
C GLN A 264 5.10 11.51 -3.11
N GLY A 265 5.63 10.44 -3.72
CA GLY A 265 5.11 9.09 -3.51
C GLY A 265 5.20 8.64 -2.04
N ARG A 266 6.24 9.09 -1.31
CA ARG A 266 6.41 8.79 0.13
C ARG A 266 5.39 9.53 0.98
N GLU A 267 5.12 10.79 0.66
CA GLU A 267 4.09 11.62 1.29
C GLU A 267 2.68 11.06 1.05
N LEU A 268 2.41 10.54 -0.14
CA LEU A 268 1.13 9.92 -0.51
C LEU A 268 0.96 8.47 -0.02
N GLY A 269 1.97 7.89 0.64
CA GLY A 269 1.96 6.51 1.12
C GLY A 269 2.11 5.43 0.04
N VAL A 270 2.32 5.81 -1.22
CA VAL A 270 2.60 4.91 -2.36
C VAL A 270 3.99 4.30 -2.27
N VAL A 271 4.97 5.11 -1.88
CA VAL A 271 6.36 4.70 -1.71
C VAL A 271 6.60 4.36 -0.25
N ARG A 272 7.00 3.12 0.01
CA ARG A 272 7.18 2.60 1.37
C ARG A 272 8.46 3.11 2.01
N LEU A 273 9.54 3.20 1.25
CA LEU A 273 10.87 3.63 1.68
C LEU A 273 11.57 4.39 0.56
N LEU A 274 12.53 5.23 0.93
CA LEU A 274 13.41 5.92 -0.01
C LEU A 274 14.79 5.28 0.03
N ALA A 275 15.29 4.84 -1.12
CA ALA A 275 16.63 4.29 -1.27
C ALA A 275 17.11 4.50 -2.72
N SER A 276 18.35 4.92 -2.86
CA SER A 276 18.98 5.24 -4.15
C SER A 276 19.96 4.16 -4.61
N SER A 277 20.32 3.24 -3.71
CA SER A 277 21.30 2.18 -3.97
C SER A 277 20.90 0.85 -3.30
N PRO A 278 21.40 -0.30 -3.78
CA PRO A 278 21.18 -1.59 -3.11
C PRO A 278 21.63 -1.59 -1.64
N ARG A 279 22.69 -0.84 -1.30
CA ARG A 279 23.15 -0.69 0.08
C ARG A 279 22.11 0.02 0.95
N GLU A 280 21.57 1.14 0.49
CA GLU A 280 20.51 1.86 1.19
C GLU A 280 19.23 1.00 1.28
N LEU A 281 18.90 0.25 0.24
CA LEU A 281 17.77 -0.67 0.24
C LEU A 281 17.93 -1.75 1.32
N ALA A 282 19.11 -2.38 1.40
CA ALA A 282 19.40 -3.39 2.41
C ALA A 282 19.25 -2.84 3.83
N GLN A 283 19.77 -1.63 4.08
CA GLN A 283 19.62 -0.94 5.35
C GLN A 283 18.16 -0.62 5.68
N ALA A 284 17.41 -0.08 4.71
CA ALA A 284 16.02 0.33 4.90
C ALA A 284 15.07 -0.87 5.12
N LEU A 285 15.36 -2.01 4.49
CA LEU A 285 14.62 -3.26 4.67
C LEU A 285 15.14 -4.14 5.83
N ASN A 286 16.26 -3.76 6.45
CA ASN A 286 16.96 -4.54 7.48
C ASN A 286 17.28 -5.97 7.03
N ILE A 287 17.92 -6.08 5.85
CA ILE A 287 18.34 -7.34 5.23
C ILE A 287 19.85 -7.31 4.92
N ASP A 288 20.44 -8.49 4.68
CA ASP A 288 21.82 -8.59 4.23
C ASP A 288 21.95 -8.09 2.77
N LEU A 289 22.95 -7.26 2.52
CA LEU A 289 23.31 -6.78 1.19
C LEU A 289 23.66 -7.94 0.25
N ALA A 290 24.25 -9.02 0.75
CA ALA A 290 24.57 -10.19 -0.06
C ALA A 290 23.33 -10.78 -0.76
N GLY A 291 22.16 -10.73 -0.10
CA GLY A 291 20.88 -11.18 -0.66
C GLY A 291 20.32 -10.32 -1.79
N LEU A 292 20.85 -9.11 -1.99
CA LEU A 292 20.51 -8.23 -3.12
C LEU A 292 21.42 -8.40 -4.33
N THR A 293 22.41 -9.29 -4.24
CA THR A 293 23.29 -9.61 -5.36
C THR A 293 22.48 -10.28 -6.46
N ILE A 294 22.48 -9.69 -7.66
CA ILE A 294 21.82 -10.27 -8.83
C ILE A 294 22.62 -11.49 -9.26
N ASP A 295 21.96 -12.65 -9.38
CA ASP A 295 22.60 -13.86 -9.87
C ASP A 295 22.97 -13.70 -11.36
N PRO A 296 24.26 -13.61 -11.72
CA PRO A 296 24.70 -13.36 -13.09
C PRO A 296 24.39 -14.54 -14.03
N SER A 297 24.09 -15.73 -13.50
CA SER A 297 23.64 -16.87 -14.30
C SER A 297 22.28 -16.61 -14.97
N LEU A 298 21.47 -15.70 -14.40
CA LEU A 298 20.17 -15.30 -14.91
C LEU A 298 20.26 -14.20 -15.99
N GLU A 299 21.36 -13.46 -16.07
CA GLU A 299 21.58 -12.41 -17.09
C GLU A 299 22.14 -12.94 -18.40
N ARG A 300 22.80 -14.11 -18.41
CA ARG A 300 23.41 -14.69 -19.63
C ARG A 300 22.41 -14.97 -20.76
N GLY A 301 21.13 -15.16 -20.44
CA GLY A 301 20.08 -15.30 -21.46
C GLY A 301 19.69 -13.98 -22.14
N TRP A 302 20.09 -12.82 -21.61
CA TRP A 302 19.58 -11.52 -22.01
C TRP A 302 20.49 -10.78 -22.99
N GLN A 303 21.78 -11.14 -23.05
CA GLN A 303 22.73 -10.55 -24.00
C GLN A 303 22.68 -11.17 -25.41
N ALA A 304 21.97 -12.27 -25.62
CA ALA A 304 21.97 -12.99 -26.89
C ALA A 304 21.05 -12.41 -28.00
N ALA A 305 20.35 -11.29 -27.75
CA ALA A 305 19.35 -10.75 -28.68
C ALA A 305 19.62 -9.31 -29.15
N VAL A 306 20.86 -8.85 -29.09
CA VAL A 306 21.30 -7.68 -29.88
C VAL A 306 21.98 -8.22 -31.13
N VAL A 307 21.18 -8.66 -32.10
CA VAL A 307 21.67 -8.89 -33.46
C VAL A 307 21.44 -7.60 -34.24
N SER A 308 22.57 -7.09 -34.74
CA SER A 308 22.78 -5.91 -35.57
C SER A 308 21.91 -5.86 -36.83
#